data_AF-A0A852XA92-F1
#
_entry.id   AF-A0A852XA92-F1
#
_cell.length_a   1.000
_cell.length_b   1.000
_cell.length_c   1.000
_cell.angle_alpha   90.00
_cell.angle_beta   90.00
_cell.angle_gamma   90.00
#
_symmetry.space_group_name_H-M   'P 1'
#
loop_
_entity.id
_entity.type
_entity.pdbx_description
1 polymer ?
#
loop_
_entity_poly.entity_id
_entity_poly.type
_entity_poly.pdbx_seq_one_letter_code
_entity_poly.pdbx_strand_id
1 'polypeptide(L)'
;MADFVAPDGSPEGDAELERWVDFHDRQLGEQRALHRVPSPGRPLVLLAAVGLMVLLLVTVMLAALGVLSTGVVVVIGAVAMLPVLVLAGVGLRSSARRDISVHRHGLLVSGRAVPFATMDPGRMYWATDLDAVRRVVTLNRRRVAVRGDVLLLNATDGSSGEEDWRELEKPAERDVSPTADRMDTPFVWWCLGPRDVGAFVTDLEAALVDDGYPAQGLARRLAASRGLPDGDGEAFPRRGRYDPLLAQR
;
A
#
# COMPACT_ATOMS: atom_id res chain seq x y z
N MET A 1 -28.89 8.10 -4.08
CA MET A 1 -27.55 8.63 -3.80
C MET A 1 -26.90 7.63 -2.85
N ALA A 2 -25.67 7.21 -3.11
CA ALA A 2 -24.99 6.27 -2.23
C ALA A 2 -24.38 7.04 -1.06
N ASP A 3 -24.44 6.46 0.14
CA ASP A 3 -23.85 7.03 1.34
C ASP A 3 -22.69 6.17 1.82
N PHE A 4 -21.74 6.81 2.52
CA PHE A 4 -20.63 6.11 3.15
C PHE A 4 -21.10 5.41 4.42
N VAL A 5 -20.52 4.25 4.70
CA VAL A 5 -20.75 3.52 5.95
C VAL A 5 -20.30 4.38 7.12
N ALA A 6 -21.24 4.71 7.99
CA ALA A 6 -21.01 5.43 9.23
C ALA A 6 -21.24 4.46 10.40
N PRO A 7 -20.18 3.88 10.98
CA PRO A 7 -20.33 2.92 12.08
C PRO A 7 -20.64 3.69 13.37
N ASP A 8 -21.89 4.08 13.51
CA ASP A 8 -22.45 4.84 14.63
C ASP A 8 -22.64 4.00 15.90
N GLY A 9 -22.34 2.71 15.83
CA GLY A 9 -22.49 1.74 16.92
C GLY A 9 -23.93 1.23 17.07
N SER A 10 -24.81 1.52 16.10
CA SER A 10 -26.11 0.89 16.00
C SER A 10 -26.00 -0.54 15.43
N PRO A 11 -26.89 -1.46 15.79
CA PRO A 11 -26.93 -2.79 15.20
C PRO A 11 -27.10 -2.79 13.67
N GLU A 12 -27.77 -1.77 13.14
CA GLU A 12 -27.97 -1.59 11.68
C GLU A 12 -26.67 -1.18 10.99
N GLY A 13 -25.92 -0.23 11.57
CA GLY A 13 -24.60 0.17 11.09
C GLY A 13 -23.56 -0.94 11.20
N ASP A 14 -23.61 -1.74 12.26
CA ASP A 14 -22.73 -2.91 12.45
C ASP A 14 -23.02 -4.00 11.40
N ALA A 15 -24.30 -4.33 11.18
CA ALA A 15 -24.70 -5.30 10.15
C ALA A 15 -24.39 -4.80 8.73
N GLU A 16 -24.48 -3.49 8.49
CA GLU A 16 -24.03 -2.90 7.24
C GLU A 16 -22.52 -3.03 7.06
N LEU A 17 -21.74 -2.73 8.10
CA LEU A 17 -20.29 -2.85 8.09
C LEU A 17 -19.83 -4.29 7.81
N GLU A 18 -20.44 -5.29 8.46
CA GLU A 18 -20.14 -6.71 8.23
C GLU A 18 -20.29 -7.10 6.76
N ARG A 19 -21.35 -6.63 6.07
CA ARG A 19 -21.53 -6.89 4.63
C ARG A 19 -20.39 -6.34 3.77
N TRP A 20 -19.80 -5.22 4.20
CA TRP A 20 -18.68 -4.60 3.49
C TRP A 20 -17.32 -5.17 3.89
N VAL A 21 -17.21 -5.81 5.06
CA VAL A 21 -16.02 -6.59 5.44
C VAL A 21 -15.88 -7.82 4.54
N ASP A 22 -17.00 -8.49 4.20
CA ASP A 22 -17.01 -9.62 3.28
C ASP A 22 -16.87 -9.21 1.79
N PHE A 23 -16.64 -7.92 1.51
CA PHE A 23 -16.48 -7.44 0.14
C PHE A 23 -15.16 -7.91 -0.48
N HIS A 24 -15.24 -8.44 -1.70
CA HIS A 24 -14.10 -9.02 -2.41
C HIS A 24 -14.01 -8.58 -3.88
N ASP A 25 -12.87 -8.88 -4.51
CA ASP A 25 -12.44 -8.39 -5.82
C ASP A 25 -13.49 -8.51 -6.93
N ARG A 26 -14.27 -9.59 -6.96
CA ARG A 26 -15.33 -9.83 -7.95
C ARG A 26 -16.46 -8.79 -7.90
N GLN A 27 -16.64 -8.10 -6.78
CA GLN A 27 -17.69 -7.10 -6.58
C GLN A 27 -17.23 -5.68 -6.92
N LEU A 28 -15.95 -5.47 -7.22
CA LEU A 28 -15.40 -4.15 -7.57
C LEU A 28 -15.96 -3.60 -8.90
N GLY A 29 -16.45 -4.49 -9.77
CA GLY A 29 -16.88 -4.14 -11.12
C GLY A 29 -15.70 -3.82 -12.05
N GLU A 30 -16.01 -3.16 -13.17
CA GLU A 30 -15.05 -2.87 -14.24
C GLU A 30 -13.90 -1.97 -13.76
N GLN A 31 -12.68 -2.29 -14.21
CA GLN A 31 -11.51 -1.47 -13.95
C GLN A 31 -11.56 -0.19 -14.80
N ARG A 32 -11.35 0.96 -14.15
CA ARG A 32 -11.37 2.29 -14.78
C ARG A 32 -9.98 2.84 -15.00
N ALA A 33 -9.13 2.74 -13.98
CA ALA A 33 -7.77 3.28 -14.01
C ALA A 33 -6.77 2.33 -13.33
N LEU A 34 -5.50 2.45 -13.70
CA LEU A 34 -4.40 1.68 -13.11
C LEU A 34 -3.23 2.60 -12.77
N HIS A 35 -2.84 2.63 -11.50
CA HIS A 35 -1.74 3.42 -11.00
C HIS A 35 -0.63 2.51 -10.49
N ARG A 36 0.58 2.71 -11.02
CA ARG A 36 1.75 1.93 -10.62
C ARG A 36 2.41 2.53 -9.39
N VAL A 37 2.72 1.69 -8.41
CA VAL A 37 3.54 2.06 -7.26
C VAL A 37 5.02 1.83 -7.62
N PRO A 38 5.89 2.85 -7.48
CA PRO A 38 7.30 2.70 -7.81
C PRO A 38 7.98 1.65 -6.92
N SER A 39 8.75 0.74 -7.53
CA SER A 39 9.52 -0.22 -6.76
C SER A 39 10.79 0.44 -6.19
N PRO A 40 11.07 0.31 -4.89
CA PRO A 40 12.31 0.84 -4.30
C PRO A 40 13.58 0.12 -4.79
N GLY A 41 13.44 -0.99 -5.52
CA GLY A 41 14.55 -1.87 -5.89
C GLY A 41 15.18 -1.63 -7.28
N ARG A 42 14.59 -0.80 -8.15
CA ARG A 42 15.13 -0.59 -9.52
C ARG A 42 16.61 -0.18 -9.59
N PRO A 43 17.13 0.76 -8.77
CA PRO A 43 18.53 1.16 -8.89
C PRO A 43 19.49 0.06 -8.41
N LEU A 44 19.11 -0.72 -7.40
CA LEU A 44 19.92 -1.82 -6.86
C LEU A 44 20.00 -3.00 -7.82
N VAL A 45 18.89 -3.34 -8.49
CA VAL A 45 18.86 -4.36 -9.54
C VAL A 45 19.70 -3.91 -10.74
N LEU A 46 19.64 -2.63 -11.12
CA LEU A 46 20.42 -2.09 -12.24
C LEU A 46 21.91 -2.07 -11.91
N LEU A 47 22.30 -1.68 -10.69
CA LEU A 47 23.67 -1.77 -10.19
C LEU A 47 24.18 -3.21 -10.14
N ALA A 48 23.36 -4.15 -9.66
CA ALA A 48 23.71 -5.57 -9.66
C ALA A 48 23.90 -6.11 -11.09
N ALA A 49 23.04 -5.73 -12.03
CA ALA A 49 23.15 -6.10 -13.44
C ALA A 49 24.41 -5.51 -14.09
N VAL A 50 24.73 -4.24 -13.83
CA VAL A 50 25.96 -3.60 -14.34
C VAL A 50 27.20 -4.26 -13.73
N GLY A 51 27.21 -4.50 -12.42
CA GLY A 51 28.32 -5.19 -11.74
C GLY A 51 28.56 -6.59 -12.30
N LEU A 52 27.48 -7.32 -12.60
CA LEU A 52 27.58 -8.63 -13.22
C LEU A 52 28.10 -8.59 -14.65
N MET A 53 27.64 -7.64 -15.45
CA MET A 53 28.12 -7.45 -16.82
C MET A 53 29.62 -7.16 -16.84
N VAL A 54 30.11 -6.31 -15.92
CA VAL A 54 31.54 -6.05 -15.75
C VAL A 54 32.29 -7.32 -15.33
N LEU A 55 31.75 -8.09 -14.37
CA LEU A 55 32.37 -9.35 -13.93
C LEU A 55 32.50 -10.35 -15.10
N LEU A 56 31.43 -10.54 -15.88
CA LEU A 56 31.44 -11.40 -17.07
C LEU A 56 32.48 -10.94 -18.09
N LEU A 57 32.54 -9.63 -18.37
CA LEU A 57 33.51 -9.05 -19.30
C LEU A 57 34.96 -9.31 -18.87
N VAL A 58 35.28 -9.07 -17.59
CA VAL A 58 36.61 -9.33 -17.03
C VAL A 58 36.96 -10.81 -17.08
N THR A 59 36.01 -11.69 -16.79
CA THR A 59 36.22 -13.14 -16.82
C THR A 59 36.53 -13.63 -18.23
N VAL A 60 35.81 -13.14 -19.25
CA VAL A 60 36.07 -13.45 -20.67
C VAL A 60 37.43 -12.90 -21.12
N MET A 61 37.79 -11.68 -20.71
CA MET A 61 39.08 -11.08 -21.03
C MET A 61 40.26 -11.88 -20.45
N LEU A 62 40.16 -12.32 -19.19
CA LEU A 62 41.18 -13.15 -18.53
C LEU A 62 41.31 -14.54 -19.18
N ALA A 63 40.21 -15.11 -19.67
CA ALA A 63 40.24 -16.36 -20.43
C ALA A 63 40.92 -16.19 -21.81
N ALA A 64 40.64 -15.08 -22.51
CA ALA A 64 41.28 -14.76 -23.78
C ALA A 64 42.80 -14.54 -23.64
N LEU A 65 43.24 -14.06 -22.48
CA LEU A 65 44.65 -13.93 -22.11
C LEU A 65 45.30 -15.24 -21.64
N GLY A 66 44.56 -16.36 -21.60
CA GLY A 66 45.06 -17.66 -21.15
C GLY A 66 45.29 -17.78 -19.65
N VAL A 67 44.84 -16.80 -18.86
CA VAL A 67 45.00 -16.76 -17.40
C VAL A 67 44.02 -17.71 -16.71
N LEU A 68 42.83 -17.90 -17.30
CA LEU A 68 41.77 -18.76 -16.79
C LEU A 68 41.52 -19.93 -17.74
N SER A 69 41.37 -21.13 -17.17
CA SER A 69 40.93 -22.28 -17.94
C SER A 69 39.43 -22.17 -18.25
N THR A 70 39.02 -22.75 -19.39
CA THR A 70 37.64 -22.72 -19.87
C THR A 70 36.65 -23.26 -18.85
N GLY A 71 37.06 -24.25 -18.04
CA GLY A 71 36.24 -24.80 -16.95
C GLY A 71 35.93 -23.78 -15.84
N VAL A 72 36.87 -22.91 -15.49
CA VAL A 72 36.66 -21.89 -14.46
C VAL A 72 35.70 -20.80 -14.96
N VAL A 73 35.78 -20.45 -16.25
CA VAL A 73 34.87 -19.48 -16.88
C VAL A 73 33.42 -19.97 -16.83
N VAL A 74 33.19 -21.26 -17.12
CA VAL A 74 31.85 -21.86 -17.08
C VAL A 74 31.28 -21.88 -15.67
N VAL A 75 32.10 -22.20 -14.66
CA VAL A 75 31.68 -22.20 -13.25
C VAL A 75 31.33 -20.78 -12.79
N ILE A 76 32.15 -19.79 -13.10
CA ILE A 76 31.89 -18.38 -12.75
C ILE A 76 30.61 -17.90 -13.42
N GLY A 77 30.41 -18.20 -14.71
CA GLY A 77 29.20 -17.84 -15.45
C GLY A 77 27.93 -18.48 -14.87
N ALA A 78 28.00 -19.75 -14.49
CA ALA A 78 26.86 -20.47 -13.89
C ALA A 78 26.49 -19.91 -12.50
N VAL A 79 27.47 -19.62 -11.66
CA VAL A 79 27.26 -19.03 -10.33
C VAL A 79 26.75 -17.58 -10.44
N ALA A 80 27.25 -16.82 -11.43
CA ALA A 80 26.81 -15.46 -11.72
C ALA A 80 25.36 -15.37 -12.24
N MET A 81 24.87 -16.38 -12.95
CA MET A 81 23.51 -16.41 -13.50
C MET A 81 22.42 -16.62 -12.42
N LEU A 82 22.74 -17.37 -11.36
CA LEU A 82 21.81 -17.70 -10.28
C LEU A 82 21.22 -16.45 -9.56
N PRO A 83 22.03 -15.47 -9.10
CA PRO A 83 21.49 -14.27 -8.47
C PRO A 83 20.69 -13.40 -9.45
N VAL A 84 20.99 -13.40 -10.75
CA VAL A 84 20.15 -12.70 -11.76
C VAL A 84 18.79 -13.34 -11.88
N LEU A 85 18.74 -14.67 -11.98
CA LEU A 85 17.49 -15.42 -12.07
C LEU A 85 16.63 -15.23 -10.81
N VAL A 86 17.27 -15.22 -9.64
CA VAL A 86 16.60 -14.92 -8.37
C VAL A 86 16.12 -13.47 -8.33
N LEU A 87 16.94 -12.49 -8.72
CA LEU A 87 16.57 -11.08 -8.75
C LEU A 87 15.47 -10.77 -9.79
N ALA A 88 15.51 -11.44 -10.94
CA ALA A 88 14.49 -11.34 -11.99
C ALA A 88 13.18 -11.99 -11.54
N GLY A 89 13.24 -13.18 -10.94
CA GLY A 89 12.07 -13.87 -10.39
C GLY A 89 11.41 -13.10 -9.25
N VAL A 90 12.20 -12.55 -8.32
CA VAL A 90 11.72 -11.71 -7.22
C VAL A 90 11.22 -10.35 -7.73
N GLY A 91 11.88 -9.76 -8.73
CA GLY A 91 11.49 -8.50 -9.37
C GLY A 91 10.17 -8.58 -10.13
N LEU A 92 9.94 -9.67 -10.87
CA LEU A 92 8.70 -9.91 -11.61
C LEU A 92 7.52 -10.23 -10.69
N ARG A 93 7.75 -11.00 -9.61
CA ARG A 93 6.69 -11.37 -8.67
C ARG A 93 6.28 -10.23 -7.72
N SER A 94 7.19 -9.29 -7.45
CA SER A 94 6.94 -8.15 -6.55
C SER A 94 6.32 -6.93 -7.23
N SER A 95 6.42 -6.81 -8.56
CA SER A 95 5.87 -5.67 -9.31
C SER A 95 4.37 -5.78 -9.53
N ALA A 96 3.84 -6.97 -9.85
CA ALA A 96 2.40 -7.18 -10.04
C ALA A 96 1.57 -7.02 -8.75
N ARG A 97 2.18 -7.19 -7.57
CA ARG A 97 1.49 -7.11 -6.26
C ARG A 97 1.41 -5.69 -5.69
N ARG A 98 1.84 -4.66 -6.40
CA ARG A 98 1.90 -3.28 -5.86
C ARG A 98 1.10 -2.26 -6.65
N ASP A 99 0.45 -2.67 -7.73
CA ASP A 99 -0.39 -1.73 -8.47
C ASP A 99 -1.68 -1.43 -7.70
N ILE A 100 -2.20 -0.24 -7.91
CA ILE A 100 -3.48 0.24 -7.39
C ILE A 100 -4.40 0.40 -8.59
N SER A 101 -5.47 -0.38 -8.67
CA SER A 101 -6.49 -0.15 -9.69
C SER A 101 -7.73 0.47 -9.09
N VAL A 102 -8.26 1.47 -9.81
CA VAL A 102 -9.55 2.09 -9.52
C VAL A 102 -10.61 1.34 -10.32
N HIS A 103 -11.61 0.83 -9.64
CA HIS A 103 -12.74 0.11 -10.23
C HIS A 103 -14.03 0.90 -10.05
N ARG A 104 -15.12 0.38 -10.59
CA ARG A 104 -16.46 0.98 -10.50
C ARG A 104 -16.93 1.18 -9.05
N HIS A 105 -16.70 0.22 -8.17
CA HIS A 105 -17.25 0.19 -6.81
C HIS A 105 -16.19 0.23 -5.69
N GLY A 106 -14.92 0.43 -6.04
CA GLY A 106 -13.84 0.37 -5.07
C GLY A 106 -12.45 0.43 -5.69
N LEU A 107 -11.45 0.14 -4.85
CA LEU A 107 -10.06 -0.02 -5.26
C LEU A 107 -9.65 -1.49 -5.12
N LEU A 108 -8.70 -1.91 -5.96
CA LEU A 108 -7.91 -3.10 -5.70
C LEU A 108 -6.48 -2.66 -5.37
N VAL A 109 -6.08 -2.87 -4.12
CA VAL A 109 -4.77 -2.47 -3.60
C VAL A 109 -4.00 -3.73 -3.21
N SER A 110 -2.91 -4.02 -3.92
CA SER A 110 -2.07 -5.21 -3.62
C SER A 110 -2.85 -6.53 -3.58
N GLY A 111 -3.93 -6.64 -4.38
CA GLY A 111 -4.82 -7.81 -4.43
C GLY A 111 -5.93 -7.82 -3.37
N ARG A 112 -6.07 -6.76 -2.57
CA ARG A 112 -7.15 -6.59 -1.60
C ARG A 112 -8.18 -5.60 -2.11
N ALA A 113 -9.46 -5.96 -2.01
CA ALA A 113 -10.56 -5.09 -2.41
C ALA A 113 -10.87 -4.09 -1.29
N VAL A 114 -10.98 -2.81 -1.65
CA VAL A 114 -11.34 -1.72 -0.74
C VAL A 114 -12.58 -1.04 -1.30
N PRO A 115 -13.79 -1.34 -0.77
CA PRO A 115 -15.02 -0.79 -1.30
C PRO A 115 -15.12 0.72 -1.04
N PHE A 116 -15.73 1.46 -1.99
CA PHE A 116 -15.95 2.90 -1.83
C PHE A 116 -16.82 3.25 -0.64
N ALA A 117 -17.82 2.41 -0.35
CA ALA A 117 -18.72 2.58 0.78
C ALA A 117 -17.98 2.74 2.12
N THR A 118 -16.84 2.07 2.28
CA THR A 118 -16.09 2.10 3.55
C THR A 118 -15.04 3.19 3.60
N MET A 119 -14.85 3.97 2.53
CA MET A 119 -13.90 5.08 2.54
C MET A 119 -14.47 6.29 3.26
N ASP A 120 -13.61 7.07 3.92
CA ASP A 120 -13.99 8.36 4.48
C ASP A 120 -13.37 9.52 3.71
N PRO A 121 -14.13 10.28 2.91
CA PRO A 121 -13.59 11.49 2.28
C PRO A 121 -13.08 12.52 3.28
N GLY A 122 -13.63 12.58 4.50
CA GLY A 122 -13.14 13.43 5.58
C GLY A 122 -11.83 12.95 6.20
N ARG A 123 -11.42 11.71 5.92
CA ARG A 123 -10.20 11.07 6.45
C ARG A 123 -9.35 10.52 5.31
N MET A 124 -9.17 11.37 4.32
CA MET A 124 -8.17 11.21 3.27
C MET A 124 -7.16 12.34 3.40
N TYR A 125 -5.89 12.01 3.18
CA TYR A 125 -4.81 12.97 3.36
C TYR A 125 -3.69 12.75 2.36
N TRP A 126 -3.28 13.84 1.69
CA TRP A 126 -2.14 13.82 0.77
C TRP A 126 -0.87 14.19 1.52
N ALA A 127 -0.12 13.17 1.93
CA ALA A 127 1.18 13.31 2.57
C ALA A 127 2.31 13.44 1.54
N THR A 128 3.26 14.35 1.79
CA THR A 128 4.44 14.58 0.94
C THR A 128 5.73 14.01 1.51
N ASP A 129 5.73 13.68 2.81
CA ASP A 129 6.89 13.17 3.52
C ASP A 129 6.49 12.20 4.62
N LEU A 130 7.50 11.54 5.19
CA LEU A 130 7.31 10.51 6.21
C LEU A 130 6.79 11.08 7.54
N ASP A 131 7.12 12.33 7.86
CA ASP A 131 6.68 12.95 9.11
C ASP A 131 5.18 13.28 9.04
N ALA A 132 4.69 13.72 7.89
CA ALA A 132 3.27 13.87 7.61
C ALA A 132 2.52 12.53 7.72
N VAL A 133 3.10 11.42 7.23
CA VAL A 133 2.52 10.08 7.40
C VAL A 133 2.47 9.66 8.87
N ARG A 134 3.56 9.91 9.62
CA ARG A 134 3.67 9.56 11.05
C ARG A 134 2.70 10.31 11.96
N ARG A 135 2.27 11.50 11.54
CA ARG A 135 1.25 12.28 12.28
C ARG A 135 -0.15 11.69 12.15
N VAL A 136 -0.42 10.94 11.09
CA VAL A 136 -1.75 10.36 10.82
C VAL A 136 -1.82 8.90 11.26
N VAL A 137 -0.77 8.12 10.99
CA VAL A 137 -0.71 6.68 11.29
C VAL A 137 0.19 6.44 12.50
N THR A 138 -0.35 5.87 13.58
CA THR A 138 0.46 5.17 14.59
C THR A 138 1.20 4.05 13.86
N LEU A 139 2.46 4.25 13.50
CA LEU A 139 3.30 3.23 12.87
C LEU A 139 3.68 2.11 13.85
N ASN A 140 2.72 1.55 14.59
CA ASN A 140 2.90 0.22 15.15
C ASN A 140 2.76 -0.78 14.00
N ARG A 141 3.93 -1.11 13.42
CA ARG A 141 4.23 -2.32 12.63
C ARG A 141 4.09 -2.33 11.10
N ARG A 142 4.08 -1.19 10.39
CA ARG A 142 4.38 -1.20 8.94
C ARG A 142 5.47 -0.18 8.59
N ARG A 143 6.71 -0.65 8.41
CA ARG A 143 7.78 0.13 7.76
C ARG A 143 7.42 0.28 6.28
N VAL A 144 6.55 1.24 5.96
CA VAL A 144 6.36 1.66 4.57
C VAL A 144 7.54 2.54 4.22
N ALA A 145 8.42 2.07 3.35
CA ALA A 145 9.46 2.89 2.75
C ALA A 145 8.80 3.85 1.75
N VAL A 146 8.16 4.89 2.28
CA VAL A 146 7.57 5.96 1.48
C VAL A 146 8.70 6.80 0.89
N ARG A 147 8.89 6.74 -0.42
CA ARG A 147 9.67 7.73 -1.18
C ARG A 147 8.70 8.50 -2.06
N GLY A 148 8.39 9.73 -1.68
CA GLY A 148 7.52 10.64 -2.44
C GLY A 148 6.11 10.78 -1.84
N ASP A 149 5.23 11.37 -2.63
CA ASP A 149 3.84 11.64 -2.27
C ASP A 149 3.04 10.35 -2.01
N VAL A 150 2.12 10.40 -1.05
CA VAL A 150 1.22 9.30 -0.66
C VAL A 150 -0.16 9.85 -0.37
N LEU A 151 -1.20 9.12 -0.80
CA LEU A 151 -2.54 9.27 -0.28
C LEU A 151 -2.73 8.33 0.91
N LEU A 152 -3.00 8.88 2.08
CA LEU A 152 -3.53 8.16 3.23
C LEU A 152 -5.05 8.15 3.11
N LEU A 153 -5.66 6.98 3.24
CA LEU A 153 -7.11 6.86 3.30
C LEU A 153 -7.53 5.88 4.39
N ASN A 154 -8.57 6.23 5.13
CA ASN A 154 -9.20 5.33 6.08
C ASN A 154 -10.30 4.53 5.37
N ALA A 155 -10.19 3.21 5.39
CA ALA A 155 -11.17 2.29 4.81
C ALA A 155 -11.01 0.89 5.45
N THR A 156 -11.94 -0.03 5.17
CA THR A 156 -11.82 -1.41 5.65
C THR A 156 -10.68 -2.16 4.97
N ASP A 157 -10.13 -3.18 5.65
CA ASP A 157 -9.16 -4.15 5.08
C ASP A 157 -9.81 -5.47 4.60
N GLY A 158 -11.16 -5.49 4.58
CA GLY A 158 -11.97 -6.67 4.31
C GLY A 158 -11.80 -7.79 5.35
N SER A 159 -12.36 -8.97 5.07
CA SER A 159 -12.30 -10.16 5.93
C SER A 159 -10.87 -10.67 6.18
N SER A 160 -9.94 -10.37 5.27
CA SER A 160 -8.51 -10.69 5.45
C SER A 160 -7.80 -9.86 6.52
N GLY A 161 -8.38 -8.71 6.90
CA GLY A 161 -7.89 -7.93 8.03
C GLY A 161 -8.16 -8.62 9.37
N GLU A 162 -9.31 -9.28 9.54
CA GLU A 162 -9.67 -10.03 10.75
C GLU A 162 -8.73 -11.22 11.02
N GLU A 163 -8.31 -11.92 9.96
CA GLU A 163 -7.41 -13.08 10.07
C GLU A 163 -6.01 -12.68 10.60
N ASP A 164 -5.45 -11.56 10.14
CA ASP A 164 -4.15 -11.04 10.63
C ASP A 164 -4.21 -10.72 12.14
N TRP A 165 -5.36 -10.26 12.66
CA TRP A 165 -5.53 -10.01 14.10
C TRP A 165 -5.65 -11.29 14.92
N ARG A 166 -6.39 -12.30 14.43
CA ARG A 166 -6.51 -13.61 15.09
C ARG A 166 -5.21 -14.42 15.02
N GLU A 167 -4.40 -14.25 13.98
CA GLU A 167 -3.08 -14.89 13.87
C GLU A 167 -2.04 -14.25 14.81
N LEU A 168 -2.22 -12.98 15.17
CA LEU A 168 -1.43 -12.30 16.21
C LEU A 168 -1.79 -12.76 17.64
N GLU A 169 -2.88 -13.49 17.84
CA GLU A 169 -3.26 -14.09 19.14
C GLU A 169 -2.48 -15.38 19.46
N LYS A 170 -1.55 -15.84 18.62
CA LYS A 170 -0.67 -16.98 18.94
C LYS A 170 0.51 -16.53 19.82
N PRO A 171 0.58 -16.96 21.09
CA PRO A 171 1.60 -16.52 22.03
C PRO A 171 2.88 -17.34 21.85
N ALA A 172 3.67 -17.00 20.85
CA ALA A 172 5.06 -17.46 20.78
C ALA A 172 5.90 -16.37 20.12
N GLU A 173 6.64 -15.65 20.95
CA GLU A 173 7.78 -14.81 20.55
C GLU A 173 7.45 -13.52 19.78
N ARG A 174 6.97 -12.50 20.51
CA ARG A 174 7.46 -11.11 20.32
C ARG A 174 7.01 -10.22 21.47
N ASP A 175 7.93 -9.37 21.93
CA ASP A 175 7.67 -8.17 22.72
C ASP A 175 6.69 -7.26 21.96
N VAL A 176 5.40 -7.50 22.17
CA VAL A 176 4.34 -6.53 21.91
C VAL A 176 4.24 -5.75 23.21
N SER A 177 4.47 -4.44 23.16
CA SER A 177 4.19 -3.59 24.32
C SER A 177 2.73 -3.83 24.75
N PRO A 178 2.46 -4.28 25.98
CA PRO A 178 1.14 -4.78 26.40
C PRO A 178 0.07 -3.69 26.58
N THR A 179 0.34 -2.46 26.12
CA THR A 179 -0.51 -1.28 26.32
C THR A 179 -1.10 -0.69 25.04
N ALA A 180 -0.86 -1.27 23.86
CA ALA A 180 -1.65 -0.90 22.69
C ALA A 180 -3.04 -1.56 22.83
N ASP A 181 -4.03 -0.79 23.23
CA ASP A 181 -5.42 -1.23 23.33
C ASP A 181 -5.82 -2.01 22.07
N ARG A 182 -6.39 -3.19 22.30
CA ARG A 182 -7.04 -4.05 21.31
C ARG A 182 -7.94 -3.16 20.43
N MET A 183 -7.53 -2.91 19.19
CA MET A 183 -8.34 -2.12 18.27
C MET A 183 -9.40 -3.04 17.69
N ASP A 184 -10.56 -3.11 18.33
CA ASP A 184 -11.76 -3.78 17.85
C ASP A 184 -12.32 -3.01 16.63
N THR A 185 -11.59 -2.93 15.51
CA THR A 185 -12.05 -2.24 14.30
C THR A 185 -11.59 -2.89 13.00
N PRO A 186 -12.48 -3.00 11.98
CA PRO A 186 -12.12 -3.42 10.64
C PRO A 186 -11.48 -2.31 9.78
N PHE A 187 -11.42 -1.06 10.26
CA PHE A 187 -10.87 0.08 9.55
C PHE A 187 -9.37 0.21 9.76
N VAL A 188 -8.64 0.47 8.66
CA VAL A 188 -7.20 0.69 8.65
C VAL A 188 -6.85 1.94 7.87
N TRP A 189 -5.67 2.49 8.14
CA TRP A 189 -5.07 3.52 7.32
C TRP A 189 -4.26 2.89 6.18
N TRP A 190 -4.82 2.97 4.97
CA TRP A 190 -4.14 2.59 3.75
C TRP A 190 -3.15 3.69 3.34
N CYS A 191 -1.88 3.31 3.14
CA CYS A 191 -0.83 4.20 2.66
C CYS A 191 -0.57 3.93 1.18
N LEU A 192 -1.19 4.72 0.29
CA LEU A 192 -1.15 4.52 -1.16
C LEU A 192 -0.16 5.47 -1.82
N GLY A 193 0.96 4.95 -2.34
CA GLY A 193 1.99 5.76 -3.01
C GLY A 193 2.09 5.49 -4.51
N PRO A 194 1.06 5.76 -5.33
CA PRO A 194 1.19 5.68 -6.78
C PRO A 194 2.24 6.67 -7.29
N ARG A 195 2.78 6.42 -8.49
CA ARG A 195 3.77 7.30 -9.13
C ARG A 195 3.27 8.74 -9.31
N ASP A 196 1.97 8.91 -9.52
CA ASP A 196 1.29 10.19 -9.62
C ASP A 196 0.04 10.18 -8.73
N VAL A 197 0.16 10.79 -7.55
CA VAL A 197 -0.95 10.88 -6.58
C VAL A 197 -2.04 11.81 -7.09
N GLY A 198 -1.70 12.89 -7.82
CA GLY A 198 -2.69 13.83 -8.33
C GLY A 198 -3.61 13.19 -9.36
N ALA A 199 -3.05 12.44 -10.30
CA ALA A 199 -3.82 11.67 -11.28
C ALA A 199 -4.69 10.61 -10.57
N PHE A 200 -4.12 9.87 -9.62
CA PHE A 200 -4.86 8.86 -8.85
C PHE A 200 -6.06 9.43 -8.09
N VAL A 201 -5.88 10.55 -7.39
CA VAL A 201 -6.97 11.17 -6.63
C VAL A 201 -8.06 11.71 -7.58
N THR A 202 -7.68 12.22 -8.75
CA THR A 202 -8.63 12.67 -9.78
C THR A 202 -9.48 11.51 -10.31
N ASP A 203 -8.84 10.37 -10.61
CA ASP A 203 -9.53 9.16 -11.07
C ASP A 203 -10.40 8.54 -9.97
N LEU A 204 -9.95 8.59 -8.71
CA LEU A 204 -10.72 8.17 -7.54
C LEU A 204 -11.97 9.04 -7.34
N GLU A 205 -11.84 10.37 -7.42
CA GLU A 205 -12.99 11.28 -7.35
C GLU A 205 -14.00 10.99 -8.45
N ALA A 206 -13.52 10.86 -9.71
CA ALA A 206 -14.39 10.56 -10.84
C ALA A 206 -15.14 9.23 -10.65
N ALA A 207 -14.45 8.21 -10.13
CA ALA A 207 -15.07 6.91 -9.86
C ALA A 207 -16.11 6.97 -8.74
N LEU A 208 -15.79 7.64 -7.62
CA LEU A 208 -16.73 7.82 -6.50
C LEU A 208 -17.99 8.58 -6.93
N VAL A 209 -17.82 9.69 -7.66
CA VAL A 209 -18.94 10.53 -8.12
C VAL A 209 -19.84 9.76 -9.09
N ASP A 210 -19.26 9.01 -10.02
CA ASP A 210 -20.03 8.22 -10.97
C ASP A 210 -20.71 7.00 -10.33
N ASP A 211 -20.13 6.45 -9.25
CA ASP A 211 -20.79 5.43 -8.41
C ASP A 211 -21.85 6.03 -7.46
N GLY A 212 -22.05 7.36 -7.50
CA GLY A 212 -23.12 8.06 -6.82
C GLY A 212 -22.81 8.55 -5.41
N TYR A 213 -21.53 8.56 -5.02
CA TYR A 213 -21.06 9.10 -3.74
C TYR A 213 -20.84 10.62 -3.81
N PRO A 214 -21.05 11.36 -2.70
CA PRO A 214 -20.87 12.80 -2.63
C PRO A 214 -19.38 13.20 -2.49
N ALA A 215 -18.55 12.84 -3.48
CA ALA A 215 -17.10 13.06 -3.46
C ALA A 215 -16.63 14.25 -4.33
N GLN A 216 -17.54 15.04 -4.89
CA GLN A 216 -17.17 16.13 -5.79
C GLN A 216 -16.33 17.20 -5.07
N GLY A 217 -15.23 17.61 -5.70
CA GLY A 217 -14.22 18.52 -5.15
C GLY A 217 -13.15 17.83 -4.27
N LEU A 218 -13.19 16.50 -4.12
CA LEU A 218 -12.23 15.74 -3.30
C LEU A 218 -10.77 15.99 -3.73
N ALA A 219 -10.46 15.88 -5.03
CA ALA A 219 -9.10 16.05 -5.53
C ALA A 219 -8.58 17.45 -5.31
N ARG A 220 -9.43 18.46 -5.53
CA ARG A 220 -9.08 19.87 -5.28
C ARG A 220 -8.78 20.11 -3.80
N ARG A 221 -9.60 19.56 -2.90
CA ARG A 221 -9.41 19.69 -1.45
C ARG A 221 -8.11 19.02 -1.00
N LEU A 222 -7.85 17.80 -1.43
CA LEU A 222 -6.63 17.07 -1.09
C LEU A 222 -5.37 17.74 -1.66
N ALA A 223 -5.45 18.31 -2.86
CA ALA A 223 -4.35 19.08 -3.43
C ALA A 223 -4.09 20.37 -2.64
N ALA A 224 -5.15 21.03 -2.13
CA ALA A 224 -5.03 22.24 -1.32
C ALA A 224 -4.45 21.97 0.08
N SER A 225 -4.73 20.80 0.66
CA SER A 225 -4.20 20.37 1.97
C SER A 225 -2.92 19.52 1.86
N ARG A 226 -2.23 19.56 0.72
CA ARG A 226 -1.05 18.73 0.47
C ARG A 226 0.08 19.07 1.44
N GLY A 227 0.56 18.07 2.19
CA GLY A 227 1.67 18.22 3.13
C GLY A 227 1.31 18.84 4.49
N LEU A 228 0.05 19.26 4.70
CA LEU A 228 -0.44 19.80 5.98
C LEU A 228 -1.47 18.86 6.63
N PRO A 229 -1.12 18.09 7.67
CA PRO A 229 -2.12 17.65 8.62
C PRO A 229 -2.39 18.87 9.51
N ASP A 230 -3.44 19.64 9.21
CA ASP A 230 -3.75 20.85 9.98
C ASP A 230 -3.93 20.52 11.48
N GLY A 231 -3.18 21.21 12.34
CA GLY A 231 -3.47 21.33 13.78
C GLY A 231 -2.72 20.40 14.74
N ASP A 232 -2.66 20.86 16.00
CA ASP A 232 -2.04 20.20 17.16
C ASP A 232 -2.97 19.18 17.87
N GLY A 233 -4.13 18.87 17.27
CA GLY A 233 -5.14 17.92 17.78
C GLY A 233 -5.20 16.61 16.98
N GLU A 234 -6.12 15.69 17.34
CA GLU A 234 -6.44 14.53 16.50
C GLU A 234 -6.72 15.03 15.07
N ALA A 235 -5.83 14.71 14.12
CA ALA A 235 -5.84 15.28 12.77
C ALA A 235 -7.15 15.00 12.01
N PHE A 236 -7.93 14.01 12.46
CA PHE A 236 -9.23 13.67 11.92
C PHE A 236 -10.20 13.24 13.04
N PRO A 237 -11.44 13.76 13.08
CA PRO A 237 -12.42 13.42 14.12
C PRO A 237 -12.83 11.95 14.02
N ARG A 238 -12.77 11.19 15.12
CA ARG A 238 -13.07 9.73 15.17
C ARG A 238 -14.35 9.37 14.43
N ARG A 239 -14.30 8.30 13.63
CA ARG A 239 -15.47 7.73 12.94
C ARG A 239 -16.51 7.12 13.89
N GLY A 240 -16.13 6.93 15.15
CA GLY A 240 -16.94 6.29 16.17
C GLY A 240 -16.09 5.37 17.04
N ARG A 241 -16.69 4.30 17.56
CA ARG A 241 -16.04 3.28 18.39
C ARG A 241 -14.98 2.47 17.61
N TYR A 242 -15.18 2.31 16.31
CA TYR A 242 -14.38 1.45 15.43
C TYR A 242 -13.30 2.22 14.67
N ASP A 243 -12.71 3.25 15.23
CA ASP A 243 -11.65 3.98 14.53
C ASP A 243 -10.27 3.55 15.04
N PRO A 244 -9.30 3.20 14.19
CA PRO A 244 -7.95 2.93 14.67
C PRO A 244 -7.41 4.15 15.41
N LEU A 245 -6.85 3.91 16.60
CA LEU A 245 -6.20 4.92 17.41
C LEU A 245 -5.18 5.69 16.56
N LEU A 246 -5.47 6.98 16.38
CA LEU A 246 -4.55 7.94 15.78
C LEU A 246 -3.32 8.09 16.69
N ALA A 247 -2.19 8.52 16.12
CA ALA A 247 -0.99 8.77 16.89
C ALA A 247 -1.26 9.83 17.96
N GLN A 248 -1.42 9.40 19.21
CA GLN A 248 -1.33 10.31 20.35
C GLN A 248 0.13 10.74 20.49
N ARG A 249 0.32 12.05 20.72
CA ARG A 249 1.62 12.68 20.97
C ARG A 249 2.34 12.07 22.17
#